data_AF-A0A642PUM0-F1
#
_entry.id   AF-A0A642PUM0-F1
#
_cell.length_a   1.000
_cell.length_b   1.000
_cell.length_c   1.000
_cell.angle_alpha   90.00
_cell.angle_beta   90.00
_cell.angle_gamma   90.00
#
_symmetry.space_group_name_H-M   'P 1'
#
loop_
_entity.id
_entity.type
_entity.pdbx_description
1 polymer ?
#
loop_
_entity_poly.entity_id
_entity_poly.type
_entity_poly.pdbx_seq_one_letter_code
_entity_poly.pdbx_strand_id
1 'polypeptide(L)'
;MAQLTKLLIKKDIMALTSFIDFIDKCTKGEYNFIVVFIAGIVFISFLISRIILDWKMFKKQTRFSKLHEKKCESAGILFSKVQKMKWAVGNYISSYEVRYEGEHPEKKLRDSYQAFWEAYEYFQCNIIYFEPKLCAEINSFLEGIRGNVDKYSMLKEEYEVVKNHALSQEMRSLVAKSDSMLEKISEELESKFRKIIGNQ
;
A
#
# COMPACT_ATOMS: atom_id res chain seq x y z
N MET A 1 2.42 10.59 23.57
CA MET A 1 1.39 11.53 23.06
C MET A 1 0.70 12.32 24.17
N ALA A 2 0.07 11.69 25.17
CA ALA A 2 -0.69 12.40 26.22
C ALA A 2 0.09 13.40 27.10
N GLN A 3 1.39 13.17 27.36
CA GLN A 3 2.22 14.11 28.14
C GLN A 3 2.59 15.38 27.36
N LEU A 4 2.77 15.29 26.04
CA LEU A 4 3.07 16.44 25.18
C LEU A 4 1.86 17.39 25.07
N THR A 5 0.65 16.83 24.98
CA THR A 5 -0.60 17.60 24.96
C THR A 5 -0.84 18.33 26.27
N LYS A 6 -0.59 17.71 27.43
CA LYS A 6 -0.69 18.38 28.75
C LYS A 6 0.31 19.53 28.91
N LEU A 7 1.52 19.40 28.38
CA LEU A 7 2.56 20.43 28.43
C LEU A 7 2.23 21.64 27.55
N LEU A 8 1.65 21.42 26.36
CA LEU A 8 1.15 22.47 25.48
C LEU A 8 -0.01 23.24 26.12
N ILE A 9 -1.01 22.52 26.66
CA ILE A 9 -2.17 23.12 27.33
C ILE A 9 -1.74 23.97 28.54
N LYS A 10 -0.79 23.49 29.35
CA LYS A 10 -0.29 24.23 30.52
C LYS A 10 0.47 25.50 30.13
N LYS A 11 1.24 25.47 29.04
CA LYS A 11 1.92 26.66 28.49
C LYS A 11 0.93 27.68 27.96
N ASP A 12 -0.11 27.24 27.25
CA ASP A 12 -1.14 28.12 26.70
C ASP A 12 -1.95 28.82 27.81
N ILE A 13 -2.28 28.10 28.90
CA ILE A 13 -2.98 28.69 30.07
C ILE A 13 -2.12 29.74 30.79
N MET A 14 -0.81 29.48 30.92
CA MET A 14 0.13 30.42 31.56
C MET A 14 0.36 31.67 30.70
N ALA A 15 0.35 31.53 29.37
CA ALA A 15 0.39 32.66 28.45
C ALA A 15 -0.91 33.49 28.51
N LEU A 16 -2.06 32.84 28.65
CA LEU A 16 -3.37 33.51 28.75
C LEU A 16 -3.50 34.37 30.01
N THR A 17 -3.06 33.84 31.16
CA THR A 17 -3.07 34.57 32.44
C THR A 17 -2.14 35.78 32.43
N SER A 18 -0.95 35.63 31.84
CA SER A 18 0.00 36.74 31.64
C SER A 18 -0.55 37.83 30.73
N PHE A 19 -1.33 37.45 29.71
CA PHE A 19 -1.95 38.39 28.77
C PHE A 19 -3.11 39.17 29.42
N ILE A 20 -3.92 38.51 30.26
CA ILE A 20 -5.01 39.16 31.00
C ILE A 20 -4.46 40.22 31.97
N ASP A 21 -3.40 39.91 32.71
CA ASP A 21 -2.71 40.86 33.59
C ASP A 21 -2.14 42.06 32.83
N PHE A 22 -1.64 41.84 31.62
CA PHE A 22 -1.15 42.91 30.75
C PHE A 22 -2.28 43.83 30.27
N ILE A 23 -3.46 43.28 29.93
CA ILE A 23 -4.63 44.08 29.53
C ILE A 23 -5.15 44.90 30.72
N ASP A 24 -5.23 44.31 31.92
CA ASP A 24 -5.71 45.01 33.13
C ASP A 24 -4.82 46.20 33.53
N LYS A 25 -3.50 46.06 33.33
CA LYS A 25 -2.56 47.18 33.53
C LYS A 25 -2.61 48.23 32.41
N CYS A 26 -2.92 47.82 31.18
CA CYS A 26 -3.16 48.75 30.06
C CYS A 26 -4.43 49.60 30.27
N THR A 27 -5.53 49.02 30.75
CA THR A 27 -6.79 49.73 31.01
C THR A 27 -6.70 50.69 32.20
N LYS A 28 -5.80 50.42 33.15
CA LYS A 28 -5.48 51.31 34.28
C LYS A 28 -4.57 52.50 33.89
N GLY A 29 -4.12 52.57 32.63
CA GLY A 29 -3.28 53.68 32.13
C GLY A 29 -1.84 53.65 32.64
N GLU A 30 -1.38 52.52 33.19
CA GLU A 30 -0.03 52.37 33.76
C GLU A 30 1.07 52.30 32.68
N TYR A 31 0.70 52.09 31.41
CA TYR A 31 1.62 52.00 30.29
C TYR A 31 1.43 53.13 29.28
N ASN A 32 2.56 53.66 28.79
CA ASN A 32 2.58 54.63 27.72
C ASN A 32 2.01 54.02 26.42
N PHE A 33 1.26 54.81 25.64
CA PHE A 33 0.57 54.39 24.42
C PHE A 33 1.51 53.70 23.41
N ILE A 34 2.78 54.13 23.35
CA ILE A 34 3.83 53.54 22.51
C ILE A 34 4.09 52.06 22.88
N VAL A 35 4.08 51.72 24.17
CA VAL A 35 4.33 50.35 24.65
C VAL A 35 3.17 49.43 24.26
N VAL A 36 1.93 49.92 24.40
CA VAL A 36 0.73 49.19 23.99
C VAL A 36 0.72 48.96 22.48
N PHE A 37 1.12 49.97 21.70
CA PHE A 37 1.21 49.87 20.24
C PHE A 37 2.27 48.85 19.78
N ILE A 38 3.47 48.87 20.38
CA ILE A 38 4.53 47.90 20.09
C ILE A 38 4.08 46.47 20.46
N ALA A 39 3.44 46.29 21.62
CA ALA A 39 2.92 44.99 22.04
C ALA A 39 1.85 44.46 21.08
N GLY A 40 0.97 45.34 20.57
CA GLY A 40 -0.02 45.00 19.55
C GLY A 40 0.61 44.54 18.24
N ILE A 41 1.65 45.23 17.76
CA ILE A 41 2.39 44.84 16.54
C ILE A 41 3.05 43.46 16.74
N VAL A 42 3.71 43.24 17.88
CA VAL A 42 4.35 41.95 18.20
C VAL A 42 3.30 40.84 18.21
N PHE A 43 2.15 41.07 18.85
CA PHE A 43 1.05 40.10 18.90
C PHE A 43 0.49 39.77 17.51
N ILE A 44 0.27 40.77 16.65
CA ILE A 44 -0.19 40.57 15.28
C ILE A 44 0.87 39.78 14.48
N SER A 45 2.15 40.10 14.61
CA SER A 45 3.23 39.39 13.92
C SER A 45 3.33 37.91 14.35
N PHE A 46 3.07 37.63 15.63
CA PHE A 46 3.01 36.29 16.18
C PHE A 46 1.82 35.50 15.62
N LEU A 47 0.62 36.12 15.56
CA LEU A 47 -0.57 35.50 14.97
C LEU A 47 -0.37 35.15 13.49
N ILE A 48 0.20 36.08 12.71
CA ILE A 48 0.51 35.84 11.28
C ILE A 48 1.50 34.67 11.14
N SER A 49 2.54 34.62 11.97
CA SER A 49 3.54 33.53 11.95
C SER A 49 2.90 32.17 12.24
N ARG A 50 1.98 32.12 13.21
CA ARG A 50 1.23 30.90 13.57
C ARG A 50 0.35 30.42 12.41
N ILE A 51 -0.41 31.32 11.79
CA ILE A 51 -1.26 31.01 10.62
C ILE A 51 -0.42 30.45 9.46
N ILE A 52 0.75 31.04 9.18
CA ILE A 52 1.64 30.56 8.11
C ILE A 52 2.18 29.15 8.42
N LEU A 53 2.54 28.87 9.68
CA LEU A 53 3.01 27.55 10.10
C LEU A 53 1.90 26.50 10.00
N ASP A 54 0.70 26.83 10.48
CA ASP A 54 -0.46 25.95 10.42
C ASP A 54 -0.86 25.66 8.97
N TRP A 55 -0.81 26.67 8.09
CA TRP A 55 -1.03 26.48 6.66
C TRP A 55 0.00 25.54 6.01
N LYS A 56 1.30 25.69 6.35
CA LYS A 56 2.36 24.81 5.86
C LYS A 56 2.17 23.37 6.37
N MET A 57 1.79 23.21 7.63
CA MET A 57 1.47 21.91 8.25
C MET A 57 0.28 21.25 7.56
N PHE A 58 -0.81 21.99 7.37
CA PHE A 58 -2.01 21.52 6.69
C PHE A 58 -1.68 21.07 5.26
N LYS A 59 -0.98 21.89 4.47
CA LYS A 59 -0.59 21.55 3.09
C LYS A 59 0.25 20.26 3.02
N LYS A 60 1.17 20.07 3.98
CA LYS A 60 1.95 18.83 4.10
C LYS A 60 1.08 17.64 4.47
N GLN A 61 0.17 17.79 5.44
CA GLN A 61 -0.78 16.74 5.82
C GLN A 61 -1.71 16.35 4.66
N THR A 62 -2.25 17.32 3.91
CA THR A 62 -3.09 17.03 2.74
C THR A 62 -2.31 16.28 1.66
N ARG A 63 -1.06 16.68 1.40
CA ARG A 63 -0.20 15.99 0.42
C ARG A 63 0.14 14.57 0.87
N PHE A 64 0.45 14.39 2.15
CA PHE A 64 0.72 13.08 2.73
C PHE A 64 -0.52 12.19 2.69
N SER A 65 -1.69 12.73 3.05
CA SER A 65 -2.97 12.02 3.00
C SER A 65 -3.29 11.54 1.58
N LYS A 66 -3.16 12.42 0.57
CA LYS A 66 -3.40 12.04 -0.84
C LYS A 66 -2.40 11.00 -1.34
N LEU A 67 -1.13 11.10 -0.93
CA LEU A 67 -0.12 10.11 -1.29
C LEU A 67 -0.42 8.77 -0.63
N HIS A 68 -0.80 8.77 0.65
CA HIS A 68 -1.15 7.56 1.38
C HIS A 68 -2.40 6.90 0.79
N GLU A 69 -3.44 7.68 0.48
CA GLU A 69 -4.64 7.22 -0.22
C GLU A 69 -4.29 6.54 -1.55
N LYS A 70 -3.42 7.15 -2.37
CA LYS A 70 -2.94 6.54 -3.62
C LYS A 70 -2.16 5.24 -3.39
N LYS A 71 -1.33 5.17 -2.34
CA LYS A 71 -0.63 3.93 -1.98
C LYS A 71 -1.61 2.82 -1.59
N CYS A 72 -2.63 3.13 -0.80
CA CYS A 72 -3.66 2.18 -0.40
C CYS A 72 -4.49 1.71 -1.60
N GLU A 73 -4.89 2.63 -2.46
CA GLU A 73 -5.61 2.34 -3.71
C GLU A 73 -4.79 1.40 -4.62
N SER A 74 -3.53 1.75 -4.87
CA SER A 74 -2.63 0.93 -5.69
C SER A 74 -2.40 -0.45 -5.08
N ALA A 75 -2.21 -0.56 -3.75
CA ALA A 75 -2.07 -1.83 -3.06
C ALA A 75 -3.32 -2.70 -3.19
N GLY A 76 -4.52 -2.14 -2.98
CA GLY A 76 -5.78 -2.87 -3.08
C GLY A 76 -6.07 -3.38 -4.49
N ILE A 77 -5.86 -2.55 -5.52
CA ILE A 77 -6.06 -2.96 -6.91
C ILE A 77 -5.04 -4.02 -7.33
N LEU A 78 -3.76 -3.85 -6.95
CA LEU A 78 -2.74 -4.85 -7.23
C LEU A 78 -3.08 -6.19 -6.57
N PHE A 79 -3.50 -6.18 -5.31
CA PHE A 79 -3.92 -7.40 -4.61
C PHE A 79 -5.08 -8.09 -5.32
N SER A 80 -6.10 -7.35 -5.75
CA SER A 80 -7.23 -7.91 -6.51
C SER A 80 -6.76 -8.59 -7.81
N LYS A 81 -5.83 -7.97 -8.54
CA LYS A 81 -5.25 -8.55 -9.76
C LYS A 81 -4.41 -9.79 -9.46
N VAL A 82 -3.63 -9.78 -8.38
CA VAL A 82 -2.87 -10.95 -7.93
C VAL A 82 -3.80 -12.11 -7.56
N GLN A 83 -4.94 -11.87 -6.92
CA GLN A 83 -5.91 -12.91 -6.61
C GLN A 83 -6.56 -13.51 -7.87
N LYS A 84 -6.91 -12.66 -8.85
CA LYS A 84 -7.41 -13.13 -10.15
C LYS A 84 -6.37 -13.99 -10.88
N MET A 85 -5.11 -13.56 -10.87
CA MET A 85 -4.00 -14.33 -11.41
C MET A 85 -3.83 -15.66 -10.67
N LYS A 86 -3.82 -15.68 -9.33
CA LYS A 86 -3.76 -16.91 -8.52
C LYS A 86 -4.85 -17.90 -8.94
N TRP A 87 -6.09 -17.42 -9.09
CA TRP A 87 -7.21 -18.25 -9.51
C TRP A 87 -7.04 -18.79 -10.93
N ALA A 88 -6.68 -17.94 -11.90
CA ALA A 88 -6.54 -18.36 -13.30
C ALA A 88 -5.37 -19.34 -13.50
N VAL A 89 -4.23 -19.08 -12.86
CA VAL A 89 -3.06 -19.97 -12.86
C VAL A 89 -3.38 -21.29 -12.16
N GLY A 90 -4.05 -21.23 -11.00
CA GLY A 90 -4.51 -22.42 -10.29
C GLY A 90 -5.44 -23.27 -11.16
N ASN A 91 -6.40 -22.67 -11.86
CA ASN A 91 -7.30 -23.39 -12.77
C ASN A 91 -6.56 -24.05 -13.95
N TYR A 92 -5.47 -23.45 -14.43
CA TYR A 92 -4.66 -24.03 -15.51
C TYR A 92 -3.75 -25.18 -15.03
N ILE A 93 -3.05 -24.99 -13.91
CA ILE A 93 -2.06 -25.95 -13.37
C ILE A 93 -2.72 -27.04 -12.51
N SER A 94 -3.99 -26.90 -12.11
CA SER A 94 -4.69 -27.82 -11.20
C SER A 94 -4.60 -29.31 -11.59
N SER A 95 -4.36 -30.15 -10.58
CA SER A 95 -4.40 -31.61 -10.66
C SER A 95 -5.80 -32.17 -10.97
N TYR A 96 -6.82 -31.35 -10.78
CA TYR A 96 -8.19 -31.66 -11.15
C TYR A 96 -8.36 -31.33 -12.64
N GLU A 97 -7.76 -32.13 -13.52
CA GLU A 97 -8.32 -32.40 -14.86
C GLU A 97 -9.62 -33.19 -14.69
N VAL A 98 -10.54 -32.64 -13.90
CA VAL A 98 -11.91 -33.06 -13.88
C VAL A 98 -12.46 -32.55 -15.20
N ARG A 99 -12.72 -33.48 -16.12
CA ARG A 99 -13.43 -33.34 -17.40
C ARG A 99 -14.78 -32.57 -17.32
N TYR A 100 -15.09 -31.87 -16.24
CA TYR A 100 -16.43 -31.39 -15.93
C TYR A 100 -16.80 -30.01 -16.48
N GLU A 101 -15.87 -29.22 -17.03
CA GLU A 101 -16.23 -27.87 -17.50
C GLU A 101 -16.22 -27.69 -19.02
N GLY A 102 -15.77 -28.67 -19.81
CA GLY A 102 -15.80 -28.57 -21.28
C GLY A 102 -14.93 -27.46 -21.89
N GLU A 103 -14.20 -26.68 -21.09
CA GLU A 103 -13.29 -25.65 -21.58
C GLU A 103 -11.98 -26.23 -22.10
N HIS A 104 -11.57 -25.78 -23.29
CA HIS A 104 -10.36 -26.23 -23.95
C HIS A 104 -9.09 -25.81 -23.16
N PRO A 105 -8.08 -26.69 -23.00
CA PRO A 105 -6.84 -26.39 -22.28
C PRO A 105 -6.13 -25.11 -22.74
N GLU A 106 -6.17 -24.81 -24.05
CA GLU A 106 -5.60 -23.59 -24.61
C GLU A 106 -6.29 -22.31 -24.12
N LYS A 107 -7.60 -22.37 -23.85
CA LYS A 107 -8.33 -21.24 -23.27
C LYS A 107 -7.83 -20.99 -21.85
N LYS A 108 -7.72 -22.03 -21.03
CA LYS A 108 -7.19 -21.93 -19.66
C LYS A 108 -5.77 -21.36 -19.62
N LEU A 109 -4.90 -21.80 -20.55
CA LEU A 109 -3.55 -21.26 -20.70
C LEU A 109 -3.59 -19.77 -21.05
N ARG A 110 -4.39 -19.40 -22.05
CA ARG A 110 -4.55 -18.00 -22.48
C ARG A 110 -5.06 -17.10 -21.35
N ASP A 111 -6.08 -17.55 -20.63
CA ASP A 111 -6.67 -16.83 -19.50
C ASP A 111 -5.64 -16.67 -18.37
N SER A 112 -4.82 -17.69 -18.12
CA SER A 112 -3.73 -17.62 -17.14
C SER A 112 -2.67 -16.57 -17.50
N TYR A 113 -2.23 -16.53 -18.77
CA TYR A 113 -1.28 -15.51 -19.24
C TYR A 113 -1.90 -14.11 -19.25
N GLN A 114 -3.16 -13.99 -19.64
CA GLN A 114 -3.85 -12.71 -19.61
C GLN A 114 -3.92 -12.17 -18.18
N ALA A 115 -4.36 -12.97 -17.21
CA ALA A 115 -4.43 -12.56 -15.82
C ALA A 115 -3.04 -12.23 -15.24
N PHE A 116 -2.01 -12.98 -15.64
CA PHE A 116 -0.62 -12.68 -15.30
C PHE A 116 -0.18 -11.30 -15.81
N TRP A 117 -0.37 -11.03 -17.11
CA TRP A 117 0.04 -9.76 -17.71
C TRP A 117 -0.74 -8.58 -17.15
N GLU A 118 -2.04 -8.75 -16.88
CA GLU A 118 -2.86 -7.70 -16.24
C GLU A 118 -2.36 -7.33 -14.83
N ALA A 119 -1.83 -8.29 -14.07
CA ALA A 119 -1.24 -8.06 -12.76
C ALA A 119 0.16 -7.44 -12.88
N TYR A 120 0.99 -7.98 -13.78
CA TYR A 120 2.34 -7.50 -14.03
C TYR A 120 2.36 -6.07 -14.55
N GLU A 121 1.58 -5.75 -15.60
CA GLU A 121 1.49 -4.41 -16.17
C GLU A 121 1.03 -3.40 -15.12
N TYR A 122 -0.01 -3.74 -14.36
CA TYR A 122 -0.48 -2.86 -13.29
C TYR A 122 0.61 -2.61 -12.25
N PHE A 123 1.35 -3.64 -11.82
CA PHE A 123 2.46 -3.50 -10.89
C PHE A 123 3.55 -2.59 -11.45
N GLN A 124 4.00 -2.81 -12.69
CA GLN A 124 5.05 -1.99 -13.31
C GLN A 124 4.62 -0.51 -13.43
N CYS A 125 3.38 -0.25 -13.86
CA CYS A 125 2.85 1.11 -13.96
C CYS A 125 2.71 1.82 -12.61
N ASN A 126 2.58 1.07 -11.51
CA ASN A 126 2.33 1.60 -10.17
C ASN A 126 3.53 1.39 -9.21
N ILE A 127 4.70 1.00 -9.73
CA ILE A 127 5.87 0.62 -8.92
C ILE A 127 6.33 1.72 -7.95
N ILE A 128 6.13 2.99 -8.33
CA ILE A 128 6.50 4.17 -7.52
C ILE A 128 5.78 4.26 -6.18
N TYR A 129 4.62 3.58 -6.05
CA TYR A 129 3.82 3.62 -4.83
C TYR A 129 4.30 2.61 -3.77
N PHE A 130 5.15 1.66 -4.15
CA PHE A 130 5.62 0.59 -3.29
C PHE A 130 7.08 0.80 -2.86
N GLU A 131 7.45 0.23 -1.71
CA GLU A 131 8.82 0.28 -1.24
C GLU A 131 9.72 -0.67 -2.04
N PRO A 132 10.99 -0.32 -2.30
CA PRO A 132 11.88 -1.12 -3.16
C PRO A 132 11.99 -2.59 -2.77
N LYS A 133 12.00 -2.89 -1.46
CA LYS A 133 12.02 -4.26 -0.95
C LYS A 133 10.76 -5.04 -1.34
N LEU A 134 9.59 -4.43 -1.18
CA LEU A 134 8.32 -5.03 -1.59
C LEU A 134 8.26 -5.21 -3.11
N CYS A 135 8.79 -4.25 -3.88
CA CYS A 135 8.85 -4.36 -5.34
C CYS A 135 9.69 -5.57 -5.78
N ALA A 136 10.85 -5.79 -5.16
CA ALA A 136 11.72 -6.92 -5.48
C ALA A 136 11.02 -8.26 -5.20
N GLU A 137 10.31 -8.36 -4.08
CA GLU A 137 9.56 -9.57 -3.72
C GLU A 137 8.39 -9.82 -4.67
N ILE A 138 7.63 -8.79 -5.04
CA ILE A 138 6.53 -8.91 -6.02
C ILE A 138 7.08 -9.35 -7.39
N ASN A 139 8.22 -8.79 -7.84
CA ASN A 139 8.85 -9.20 -9.09
C ASN A 139 9.27 -10.67 -9.05
N SER A 140 9.99 -11.08 -8.00
CA SER A 140 10.42 -12.47 -7.84
C SER A 140 9.23 -13.44 -7.82
N PHE A 141 8.12 -13.04 -7.21
CA PHE A 141 6.88 -13.80 -7.23
C PHE A 141 6.31 -13.96 -8.64
N LEU A 142 6.16 -12.86 -9.38
CA LEU A 142 5.63 -12.87 -10.74
C LEU A 142 6.51 -13.70 -11.67
N GLU A 143 7.83 -13.56 -11.58
CA GLU A 143 8.78 -14.38 -12.35
C GLU A 143 8.64 -15.87 -12.03
N GLY A 144 8.50 -16.23 -10.76
CA GLY A 144 8.34 -17.63 -10.36
C GLY A 144 7.01 -18.24 -10.82
N ILE A 145 5.91 -17.46 -10.81
CA ILE A 145 4.63 -17.91 -11.39
C ILE A 145 4.78 -18.17 -12.88
N ARG A 146 5.33 -17.21 -13.62
CA ARG A 146 5.54 -17.36 -15.06
C ARG A 146 6.37 -18.60 -15.37
N GLY A 147 7.47 -18.80 -14.66
CA GLY A 147 8.30 -19.98 -14.82
C GLY A 147 7.56 -21.30 -14.56
N ASN A 148 6.65 -21.35 -13.58
CA ASN A 148 5.84 -22.53 -13.32
C ASN A 148 4.79 -22.78 -14.41
N VAL A 149 4.12 -21.73 -14.91
CA VAL A 149 3.16 -21.83 -16.02
C VAL A 149 3.85 -22.32 -17.29
N ASP A 150 4.98 -21.70 -17.64
CA ASP A 150 5.78 -22.06 -18.81
C ASP A 150 6.25 -23.53 -18.72
N LYS A 151 6.79 -23.92 -17.56
CA LYS A 151 7.24 -25.30 -17.33
C LYS A 151 6.10 -26.30 -17.41
N TYR A 152 4.94 -25.99 -16.83
CA TYR A 152 3.77 -26.86 -16.88
C TYR A 152 3.26 -27.03 -18.31
N SER A 153 3.20 -25.94 -19.08
CA SER A 153 2.80 -25.98 -20.49
C SER A 153 3.71 -26.90 -21.32
N MET A 154 5.02 -26.78 -21.16
CA MET A 154 5.99 -27.63 -21.86
C MET A 154 5.82 -29.11 -21.47
N LEU A 155 5.71 -29.41 -20.18
CA LEU A 155 5.51 -30.79 -19.71
C LEU A 155 4.19 -31.39 -20.20
N LYS A 156 3.13 -30.58 -20.28
CA LYS A 156 1.83 -31.02 -20.77
C LYS A 156 1.88 -31.36 -22.26
N GLU A 157 2.50 -30.51 -23.08
CA GLU A 157 2.70 -30.76 -24.51
C GLU A 157 3.50 -32.04 -24.74
N GLU A 158 4.60 -32.23 -24.01
CA GLU A 158 5.42 -33.44 -24.11
C GLU A 158 4.66 -34.70 -23.64
N TYR A 159 3.90 -34.60 -22.54
CA TYR A 159 3.07 -35.69 -22.04
C TYR A 159 1.97 -36.08 -23.05
N GLU A 160 1.39 -35.11 -23.76
CA GLU A 160 0.38 -35.39 -24.79
C GLU A 160 0.92 -36.23 -25.94
N VAL A 161 2.21 -36.10 -26.26
CA VAL A 161 2.90 -36.89 -27.29
C VAL A 161 3.37 -38.25 -26.75
N VAL A 162 4.09 -38.25 -25.62
CA VAL A 162 4.83 -39.43 -25.15
C VAL A 162 4.02 -40.31 -24.21
N LYS A 163 3.03 -39.75 -23.49
CA LYS A 163 2.21 -40.44 -22.47
C LYS A 163 3.03 -41.16 -21.39
N ASN A 164 4.14 -40.56 -20.97
CA ASN A 164 5.07 -41.13 -19.98
C ASN A 164 4.61 -40.87 -18.53
N HIS A 165 4.67 -41.91 -17.69
CA HIS A 165 4.39 -41.82 -16.26
C HIS A 165 5.34 -40.87 -15.50
N ALA A 166 6.61 -40.78 -15.90
CA ALA A 166 7.58 -39.87 -15.29
C ALA A 166 7.18 -38.40 -15.47
N LEU A 167 6.73 -38.03 -16.67
CA LEU A 167 6.20 -36.68 -16.97
C LEU A 167 4.95 -36.38 -16.14
N SER A 168 4.04 -37.35 -16.01
CA SER A 168 2.86 -37.22 -15.15
C SER A 168 3.21 -37.00 -13.66
N GLN A 169 4.28 -37.63 -13.17
CA GLN A 169 4.77 -37.39 -11.81
C GLN A 169 5.41 -36.00 -11.69
N GLU A 170 6.20 -35.57 -12.68
CA GLU A 170 6.81 -34.24 -12.68
C GLU A 170 5.75 -33.14 -12.71
N MET A 171 4.73 -33.27 -13.56
CA MET A 171 3.57 -32.37 -13.58
C MET A 171 2.90 -32.30 -12.21
N ARG A 172 2.58 -33.44 -11.58
CA ARG A 172 1.98 -33.47 -10.22
C ARG A 172 2.84 -32.79 -9.17
N SER A 173 4.16 -32.98 -9.23
CA SER A 173 5.10 -32.30 -8.33
C SER A 173 5.10 -30.79 -8.53
N LEU A 174 4.99 -30.34 -9.78
CA LEU A 174 4.93 -28.93 -10.15
C LEU A 174 3.61 -28.29 -9.67
N VAL A 175 2.49 -29.00 -9.78
CA VAL A 175 1.19 -28.56 -9.24
C VAL A 175 1.31 -28.29 -7.74
N ALA A 176 1.76 -29.29 -6.96
CA ALA A 176 1.88 -29.15 -5.52
C ALA A 176 2.82 -28.01 -5.11
N LYS A 177 3.93 -27.83 -5.84
CA LYS A 177 4.85 -26.72 -5.64
C LYS A 177 4.21 -25.37 -5.96
N SER A 178 3.47 -25.28 -7.07
CA SER A 178 2.81 -24.06 -7.51
C SER A 178 1.72 -23.65 -6.53
N ASP A 179 0.88 -24.58 -6.07
CA ASP A 179 -0.18 -24.32 -5.09
C ASP A 179 0.41 -23.80 -3.78
N SER A 180 1.43 -24.48 -3.23
CA SER A 180 2.11 -24.04 -2.01
C SER A 180 2.73 -22.64 -2.16
N MET A 181 3.35 -22.35 -3.31
CA MET A 181 3.94 -21.05 -3.60
C MET A 181 2.88 -19.95 -3.71
N LEU A 182 1.78 -20.21 -4.42
CA LEU A 182 0.67 -19.29 -4.61
C LEU A 182 -0.05 -18.97 -3.29
N GLU A 183 -0.21 -19.97 -2.42
CA GLU A 183 -0.78 -19.81 -1.08
C GLU A 183 0.10 -18.90 -0.21
N LYS A 184 1.37 -19.29 -0.04
CA LYS A 184 2.32 -18.60 0.83
C LYS A 184 2.50 -17.15 0.43
N ILE A 185 2.66 -16.89 -0.87
CA ILE A 185 2.93 -15.53 -1.34
C ILE A 185 1.67 -14.67 -1.32
N SER A 186 0.48 -15.26 -1.53
CA SER A 186 -0.79 -14.57 -1.31
C SER A 186 -0.90 -14.07 0.13
N GLU A 187 -0.59 -14.91 1.11
CA GLU A 187 -0.62 -14.53 2.54
C GLU A 187 0.42 -13.46 2.89
N GLU A 188 1.65 -13.61 2.39
CA GLU A 188 2.72 -12.63 2.61
C GLU A 188 2.38 -11.27 2.00
N LEU A 189 1.86 -11.24 0.77
CA LEU A 189 1.43 -10.01 0.10
C LEU A 189 0.23 -9.37 0.80
N GLU A 190 -0.75 -10.18 1.21
CA GLU A 190 -1.90 -9.69 1.98
C GLU A 190 -1.44 -9.01 3.28
N SER A 191 -0.55 -9.66 4.04
CA SER A 191 0.01 -9.10 5.28
C SER A 191 0.69 -7.75 5.03
N LYS A 192 1.45 -7.63 3.94
CA LYS A 192 2.13 -6.38 3.58
C LYS A 192 1.18 -5.29 3.10
N PHE A 193 0.15 -5.65 2.33
CA PHE A 193 -0.86 -4.68 1.90
C PHE A 193 -1.75 -4.22 3.05
N ARG A 194 -2.10 -5.09 4.00
CA ARG A 194 -2.80 -4.71 5.24
C ARG A 194 -2.02 -3.66 6.04
N LYS A 195 -0.70 -3.82 6.14
CA LYS A 195 0.19 -2.81 6.76
C LYS A 195 0.18 -1.48 6.01
N ILE A 196 0.14 -1.49 4.68
CA ILE A 196 0.04 -0.27 3.87
C ILE A 196 -1.30 0.43 4.10
N ILE A 197 -2.39 -0.32 4.22
CA ILE A 197 -3.75 0.19 4.43
C ILE A 197 -3.99 0.65 5.88
N GLY A 198 -3.07 0.31 6.80
CA GLY A 198 -3.19 0.67 8.23
C GLY A 198 -4.08 -0.27 9.03
N ASN A 199 -4.41 -1.44 8.49
CA ASN A 199 -5.15 -2.48 9.19
C ASN A 199 -4.10 -3.41 9.85
N GLN A 200 -3.87 -3.21 11.16
CA GLN A 200 -2.98 -4.06 11.98
C GLN A 200 -3.76 -5.23 12.58
#